data_AF-A0A1H5ZLV5-F1
#
_entry.id   AF-A0A1H5ZLV5-F1
#
_cell.length_a   1.000
_cell.length_b   1.000
_cell.length_c   1.000
_cell.angle_alpha   90.00
_cell.angle_beta   90.00
_cell.angle_gamma   90.00
#
_symmetry.space_group_name_H-M   'P 1'
#
loop_
_entity.id
_entity.type
_entity.pdbx_description
1 polymer ?
#
loop_
_entity_poly.entity_id
_entity_poly.type
_entity_poly.pdbx_seq_one_letter_code
_entity_poly.pdbx_strand_id
1 'polypeptide(L)'
;MKIIRRIIVVLLVLAVAAGLAAWGLLTYIKPQQQLDLAYTDISLESQLVDIIRSKKPEVRISDEELNQLGKKAIAKHARVSPDVTITGADFTRSGDNLTADVNLLWKNTVPVGAQMTFKLAWTGKELTVTHTGTHIRSFEVPQGVVSIAPAAISLDSYLPSIVHIKEVRFDPDFVVIGLTLR
;
A
#
# COMPACT_ATOMS: atom_id res chain seq x y z
N MET A 1 53.13 4.60 27.85
CA MET A 1 51.90 5.45 27.96
C MET A 1 51.36 5.97 26.62
N LYS A 2 52.18 6.25 25.58
CA LYS A 2 51.70 6.84 24.30
C LYS A 2 50.81 5.89 23.45
N ILE A 3 51.04 4.58 23.51
CA ILE A 3 50.32 3.57 22.72
C ILE A 3 48.89 3.35 23.24
N ILE A 4 48.71 3.27 24.57
CA ILE A 4 47.40 3.14 25.21
C ILE A 4 46.51 4.34 24.88
N ARG A 5 47.09 5.55 24.89
CA ARG A 5 46.37 6.78 24.51
C ARG A 5 45.90 6.76 23.05
N ARG A 6 46.71 6.21 22.12
CA ARG A 6 46.31 6.05 20.72
C ARG A 6 45.20 5.01 20.53
N ILE A 7 45.26 3.89 21.25
CA ILE A 7 44.22 2.85 21.19
C ILE A 7 42.88 3.40 21.68
N ILE A 8 42.88 4.14 22.80
CA ILE A 8 41.66 4.76 23.34
C ILE A 8 41.08 5.76 22.34
N VAL A 9 41.90 6.60 21.71
CA VAL A 9 41.44 7.56 20.70
C VAL A 9 40.84 6.84 19.49
N VAL A 10 41.47 5.77 18.99
CA VAL A 10 40.95 4.99 17.86
C VAL A 10 39.62 4.31 18.21
N LEU A 11 39.49 3.74 19.40
CA LEU A 11 38.24 3.16 19.89
C LEU A 11 37.11 4.19 20.00
N LEU A 12 37.44 5.40 20.47
CA LEU A 12 36.48 6.50 20.60
C LEU A 12 36.03 7.00 19.22
N VAL A 13 36.94 7.12 18.26
CA VAL A 13 36.62 7.46 16.86
C VAL A 13 35.74 6.38 16.22
N LEU A 14 36.03 5.10 16.43
CA LEU A 14 35.20 4.00 15.93
C LEU A 14 33.80 4.00 16.56
N ALA A 15 33.68 4.26 17.86
CA ALA A 15 32.39 4.36 18.53
C ALA A 15 31.55 5.54 18.00
N VAL A 16 32.18 6.69 17.77
CA VAL A 16 31.52 7.86 17.18
C VAL A 16 31.11 7.58 15.73
N ALA A 17 31.98 6.94 14.93
CA ALA A 17 31.66 6.56 13.56
C ALA A 17 30.50 5.56 13.49
N ALA A 18 30.47 4.56 14.39
CA ALA A 18 29.36 3.61 14.49
C ALA A 18 28.05 4.30 14.93
N GLY A 19 28.11 5.24 15.87
CA GLY A 19 26.97 6.04 16.29
C GLY A 19 26.40 6.91 15.17
N LEU A 20 27.26 7.55 14.38
CA LEU A 20 26.87 8.35 13.22
C LEU A 20 26.30 7.48 12.09
N ALA A 21 26.86 6.30 11.86
CA ALA A 21 26.31 5.34 10.88
C ALA A 21 24.92 4.84 11.29
N ALA A 22 24.73 4.50 12.57
CA ALA A 22 23.44 4.09 13.11
C ALA A 22 22.40 5.22 13.05
N TRP A 23 22.80 6.45 13.41
CA TRP A 23 21.95 7.63 13.28
C TRP A 23 21.58 7.89 11.82
N GLY A 24 22.56 7.82 10.92
CA GLY A 24 22.38 7.97 9.48
C GLY A 24 21.35 6.99 8.95
N LEU A 25 21.48 5.70 9.29
CA LEU A 25 20.51 4.65 8.91
C LEU A 25 19.10 4.93 9.46
N LEU A 26 18.97 5.34 10.72
CA LEU A 26 17.65 5.67 11.32
C LEU A 26 16.99 6.88 10.64
N THR A 27 17.76 7.94 10.37
CA THR A 27 17.27 9.10 9.61
C THR A 27 17.07 8.78 8.14
N TYR A 28 17.78 7.78 7.62
CA TYR A 28 17.67 7.32 6.25
C TYR A 28 16.52 6.33 6.06
N ILE A 29 15.69 6.04 7.06
CA ILE A 29 14.49 5.21 6.86
C ILE A 29 13.18 6.01 7.04
N LYS A 30 13.24 7.18 7.69
CA LYS A 30 12.11 8.12 7.87
C LYS A 30 11.27 8.37 6.58
N PRO A 31 9.95 8.46 6.67
CA PRO A 31 9.11 8.78 5.50
C PRO A 31 9.36 10.23 5.04
N GLN A 32 9.47 10.45 3.72
CA GLN A 32 9.64 11.80 3.15
C GLN A 32 8.32 12.60 3.16
N GLN A 33 7.19 11.90 3.14
CA GLN A 33 5.87 12.50 3.13
C GLN A 33 5.08 12.03 4.35
N GLN A 34 4.47 12.96 5.08
CA GLN A 34 3.51 12.60 6.13
C GLN A 34 2.21 12.18 5.46
N LEU A 35 2.08 10.87 5.25
CA LEU A 35 0.85 10.23 4.81
C LEU A 35 0.01 9.89 6.04
N ASP A 36 -1.30 9.99 5.91
CA ASP A 36 -2.27 9.63 6.93
C ASP A 36 -3.18 8.47 6.46
N LEU A 37 -3.97 7.91 7.39
CA LEU A 37 -5.07 6.99 7.09
C LEU A 37 -6.43 7.70 7.18
N ALA A 38 -6.46 9.03 7.12
CA ALA A 38 -7.73 9.74 7.12
C ALA A 38 -8.45 9.36 5.82
N TYR A 39 -9.64 8.77 5.94
CA TYR A 39 -10.46 8.38 4.80
C TYR A 39 -11.87 8.94 4.93
N THR A 40 -12.48 9.23 3.78
CA THR A 40 -13.90 9.54 3.68
C THR A 40 -14.67 8.24 3.44
N ASP A 41 -15.75 8.04 4.18
CA ASP A 41 -16.57 6.83 4.05
C ASP A 41 -17.32 6.85 2.71
N ILE A 42 -16.72 6.22 1.70
CA ILE A 42 -17.36 5.98 0.41
C ILE A 42 -18.05 4.62 0.49
N SER A 43 -19.37 4.63 0.33
CA SER A 43 -20.17 3.41 0.25
C SER A 43 -20.36 3.03 -1.22
N LEU A 44 -19.63 1.99 -1.64
CA LEU A 44 -19.85 1.35 -2.93
C LEU A 44 -21.29 0.82 -3.03
N GLU A 45 -21.90 0.37 -1.92
CA GLU A 45 -23.28 -0.11 -1.89
C GLU A 45 -24.28 0.96 -2.32
N SER A 46 -24.14 2.20 -1.85
CA SER A 46 -25.07 3.27 -2.24
C SER A 46 -24.94 3.63 -3.72
N GLN A 47 -23.72 3.66 -4.25
CA GLN A 47 -23.50 3.89 -5.68
C GLN A 47 -24.09 2.75 -6.53
N LEU A 48 -23.97 1.51 -6.09
CA LEU A 48 -24.57 0.34 -6.75
C LEU A 48 -26.10 0.40 -6.77
N VAL A 49 -26.73 0.83 -5.67
CA VAL A 49 -28.20 1.01 -5.59
C VAL A 49 -28.67 2.08 -6.57
N ASP A 50 -27.95 3.20 -6.67
CA ASP A 50 -28.27 4.28 -7.61
C ASP A 50 -28.05 3.85 -9.08
N ILE A 51 -27.13 2.93 -9.33
CA ILE A 51 -26.87 2.33 -10.65
C ILE A 51 -28.00 1.40 -11.09
N ILE A 52 -28.48 0.52 -10.19
CA ILE A 52 -29.68 -0.30 -10.46
C ILE A 52 -30.86 0.60 -10.82
N ARG A 53 -31.00 1.74 -10.15
CA ARG A 53 -32.06 2.72 -10.40
C ARG A 53 -31.86 3.49 -11.72
N SER A 54 -30.63 3.81 -12.11
CA SER A 54 -30.30 4.64 -13.28
C SER A 54 -30.15 3.89 -14.60
N LYS A 55 -30.34 2.56 -14.62
CA LYS A 55 -30.29 1.67 -15.81
C LYS A 55 -28.97 1.71 -16.60
N LYS A 56 -27.89 2.24 -16.02
CA LYS A 56 -26.54 2.23 -16.59
C LYS A 56 -25.66 1.33 -15.74
N PRO A 57 -25.53 0.04 -16.06
CA PRO A 57 -24.87 -0.93 -15.20
C PRO A 57 -23.35 -0.84 -15.32
N GLU A 58 -22.79 0.35 -15.12
CA GLU A 58 -21.35 0.62 -15.14
C GLU A 58 -21.00 1.44 -13.89
N VAL A 59 -20.10 0.91 -13.07
CA VAL A 59 -19.49 1.68 -11.97
C VAL A 59 -18.18 2.23 -12.48
N ARG A 60 -17.93 3.51 -12.25
CA ARG A 60 -16.63 4.13 -12.52
C ARG A 60 -16.03 4.52 -11.18
N ILE A 61 -14.93 3.87 -10.83
CA ILE A 61 -14.19 4.18 -9.61
C ILE A 61 -13.03 5.07 -10.03
N SER A 62 -13.03 6.30 -9.52
CA SER A 62 -11.91 7.23 -9.68
C SER A 62 -10.72 6.80 -8.83
N ASP A 63 -9.53 7.28 -9.18
CA ASP A 63 -8.33 6.99 -8.39
C ASP A 63 -8.42 7.53 -6.96
N GLU A 64 -9.10 8.67 -6.77
CA GLU A 64 -9.39 9.20 -5.44
C GLU A 64 -10.25 8.23 -4.63
N GLU A 65 -11.34 7.72 -5.20
CA GLU A 65 -12.20 6.74 -4.50
C GLU A 65 -11.45 5.44 -4.19
N LEU A 66 -10.58 4.98 -5.09
CA LEU A 66 -9.73 3.82 -4.87
C LEU A 66 -8.76 4.05 -3.69
N ASN A 67 -8.17 5.24 -3.60
CA ASN A 67 -7.29 5.63 -2.50
C ASN A 67 -8.02 5.59 -1.15
N GLN A 68 -9.21 6.19 -1.09
CA GLN A 68 -10.03 6.20 0.12
C GLN A 68 -10.46 4.79 0.55
N LEU A 69 -10.81 3.92 -0.40
CA LEU A 69 -11.14 2.51 -0.12
C LEU A 69 -9.92 1.74 0.39
N GLY A 70 -8.74 1.96 -0.19
CA GLY A 70 -7.47 1.40 0.26
C GLY A 70 -7.14 1.84 1.68
N LYS A 71 -7.22 3.14 1.97
CA LYS A 71 -7.02 3.71 3.32
C LYS A 71 -8.00 3.11 4.32
N LYS A 72 -9.28 2.95 3.98
CA LYS A 72 -10.30 2.30 4.82
C LYS A 72 -9.97 0.84 5.12
N ALA A 73 -9.51 0.08 4.11
CA ALA A 73 -9.13 -1.32 4.27
C ALA A 73 -7.93 -1.47 5.22
N ILE A 74 -6.93 -0.60 5.07
CA ILE A 74 -5.78 -0.56 5.98
C ILE A 74 -6.19 -0.07 7.36
N ALA A 75 -7.03 0.95 7.49
CA ALA A 75 -7.43 1.47 8.80
C ALA A 75 -8.11 0.41 9.67
N LYS A 76 -8.88 -0.51 9.04
CA LYS A 76 -9.45 -1.68 9.71
C LYS A 76 -8.39 -2.68 10.21
N HIS A 77 -7.23 -2.75 9.56
CA HIS A 77 -6.14 -3.68 9.85
C HIS A 77 -4.78 -2.96 9.94
N ALA A 78 -4.73 -1.81 10.62
CA ALA A 78 -3.54 -0.96 10.62
C ALA A 78 -2.33 -1.65 11.26
N ARG A 79 -2.58 -2.60 12.17
CA ARG A 79 -1.55 -3.42 12.78
C ARG A 79 -1.38 -4.72 12.00
N VAL A 80 -0.45 -4.71 11.04
CA VAL A 80 -0.11 -5.88 10.21
C VAL A 80 0.64 -6.94 11.02
N SER A 81 1.42 -6.51 12.03
CA SER A 81 2.18 -7.40 12.91
C SER A 81 2.37 -6.77 14.28
N PRO A 82 2.73 -7.54 15.32
CA PRO A 82 2.95 -7.00 16.67
C PRO A 82 3.93 -5.82 16.70
N ASP A 83 4.94 -5.87 15.83
CA ASP A 83 5.99 -4.87 15.73
C ASP A 83 5.78 -3.85 14.59
N VAL A 84 4.79 -4.00 13.72
CA VAL A 84 4.62 -3.13 12.53
C VAL A 84 3.21 -2.57 12.48
N THR A 85 3.12 -1.24 12.52
CA THR A 85 1.85 -0.50 12.42
C THR A 85 1.90 0.45 11.23
N ILE A 86 0.89 0.40 10.36
CA ILE A 86 0.74 1.35 9.25
C ILE A 86 0.13 2.65 9.81
N THR A 87 0.80 3.77 9.59
CA THR A 87 0.39 5.12 10.03
C THR A 87 0.00 6.05 8.89
N GLY A 88 0.28 5.67 7.65
CA GLY A 88 -0.19 6.38 6.46
C GLY A 88 -0.20 5.45 5.26
N ALA A 89 -1.11 5.72 4.33
CA ALA A 89 -1.11 5.05 3.04
C ALA A 89 -1.61 5.99 1.96
N ASP A 90 -1.03 5.95 0.78
CA ASP A 90 -1.52 6.62 -0.41
C ASP A 90 -1.44 5.66 -1.59
N PHE A 91 -2.51 5.56 -2.35
CA PHE A 91 -2.62 4.64 -3.46
C PHE A 91 -2.75 5.44 -4.75
N THR A 92 -1.82 5.21 -5.65
CA THR A 92 -1.82 5.80 -6.99
C THR A 92 -1.90 4.70 -8.02
N ARG A 93 -2.79 4.84 -9.00
CA ARG A 93 -3.01 3.86 -10.05
C ARG A 93 -2.64 4.45 -11.40
N SER A 94 -2.06 3.64 -12.26
CA SER A 94 -1.80 3.97 -13.65
C SER A 94 -2.16 2.76 -14.51
N GLY A 95 -3.36 2.80 -15.09
CA GLY A 95 -3.94 1.67 -15.83
C GLY A 95 -4.09 0.43 -14.93
N ASP A 96 -3.42 -0.65 -15.30
CA ASP A 96 -3.40 -1.93 -14.58
C ASP A 96 -2.34 -2.01 -13.47
N ASN A 97 -1.56 -0.94 -13.24
CA ASN A 97 -0.55 -0.90 -12.19
C ASN A 97 -1.06 -0.05 -11.02
N LEU A 98 -0.93 -0.59 -9.81
CA LEU A 98 -1.27 0.06 -8.56
C LEU A 98 0.00 0.23 -7.73
N THR A 99 0.29 1.46 -7.37
CA THR A 99 1.37 1.83 -6.45
C THR A 99 0.75 2.19 -5.11
N ALA A 100 1.25 1.59 -4.04
CA ALA A 100 0.87 1.88 -2.68
C ALA A 100 2.07 2.42 -1.92
N ASP A 101 2.04 3.71 -1.58
CA ASP A 101 3.01 4.37 -0.73
C ASP A 101 2.52 4.28 0.71
N VAL A 102 3.24 3.54 1.56
CA VAL A 102 2.86 3.28 2.94
C VAL A 102 3.90 3.80 3.92
N ASN A 103 3.41 4.45 4.97
CA ASN A 103 4.17 4.83 6.14
C ASN A 103 3.92 3.81 7.24
N LEU A 104 5.00 3.25 7.76
CA LEU A 104 5.01 2.20 8.78
C LEU A 104 5.77 2.70 10.01
N LEU A 105 5.35 2.29 11.19
CA LEU A 105 6.11 2.38 12.42
C LEU A 105 6.57 0.98 12.83
N TRP A 106 7.89 0.77 12.83
CA TRP A 106 8.50 -0.43 13.37
C TRP A 106 8.79 -0.26 14.87
N LYS A 107 8.38 -1.25 15.66
CA LYS A 107 8.35 -1.25 17.13
C LYS A 107 7.78 0.05 17.70
N ASN A 108 6.77 0.59 17.01
CA ASN A 108 6.10 1.85 17.35
C ASN A 108 7.04 3.07 17.47
N THR A 109 8.27 2.99 16.96
CA THR A 109 9.33 3.99 17.23
C THR A 109 10.08 4.41 15.98
N VAL A 110 10.34 3.48 15.05
CA VAL A 110 11.13 3.75 13.84
C VAL A 110 10.17 3.94 12.66
N PRO A 111 10.00 5.17 12.15
CA PRO A 111 9.15 5.39 11.01
C PRO A 111 9.88 4.98 9.72
N VAL A 112 9.20 4.19 8.90
CA VAL A 112 9.69 3.57 7.66
C VAL A 112 8.71 3.94 6.55
N GLY A 113 9.22 4.50 5.46
CA GLY A 113 8.45 4.67 4.22
C GLY A 113 8.75 3.54 3.26
N ALA A 114 7.71 2.86 2.76
CA ALA A 114 7.83 1.83 1.74
C ALA A 114 6.84 2.11 0.60
N GLN A 115 7.30 1.92 -0.63
CA GLN A 115 6.50 2.01 -1.83
C GLN A 115 6.37 0.61 -2.41
N MET A 116 5.15 0.17 -2.67
CA MET A 116 4.86 -1.17 -3.13
C MET A 116 4.12 -1.09 -4.45
N THR A 117 4.57 -1.85 -5.44
CA THR A 117 3.94 -1.90 -6.76
C THR A 117 3.25 -3.23 -6.93
N PHE A 118 2.02 -3.15 -7.43
CA PHE A 118 1.14 -4.27 -7.69
C PHE A 118 0.62 -4.17 -9.12
N LYS A 119 0.39 -5.33 -9.73
CA LYS A 119 -0.27 -5.47 -11.01
C LYS A 119 -1.65 -6.05 -10.80
N LEU A 120 -2.65 -5.38 -11.36
CA LEU A 120 -4.05 -5.77 -11.31
C LEU A 120 -4.40 -6.52 -12.59
N ALA A 121 -5.04 -7.68 -12.46
CA ALA A 121 -5.52 -8.44 -13.60
C ALA A 121 -6.90 -9.01 -13.32
N TRP A 122 -7.86 -8.75 -14.20
CA TRP A 122 -9.20 -9.34 -14.12
C TRP A 122 -9.25 -10.62 -14.95
N THR A 123 -9.64 -11.73 -14.32
CA THR A 123 -9.72 -13.05 -14.98
C THR A 123 -11.14 -13.45 -15.38
N GLY A 124 -12.11 -12.53 -15.28
CA GLY A 124 -13.53 -12.79 -15.54
C GLY A 124 -14.34 -13.14 -14.30
N LYS A 125 -13.69 -13.59 -13.23
CA LYS A 125 -14.33 -13.98 -11.96
C LYS A 125 -13.66 -13.33 -10.75
N GLU A 126 -12.34 -13.21 -10.79
CA GLU A 126 -11.54 -12.72 -9.68
C GLU A 126 -10.59 -11.63 -10.15
N LEU A 127 -10.43 -10.62 -9.29
CA LEU A 127 -9.40 -9.61 -9.43
C LEU A 127 -8.12 -10.15 -8.80
N THR A 128 -7.14 -10.48 -9.63
CA THR A 128 -5.82 -10.90 -9.18
C THR A 128 -4.95 -9.67 -8.95
N VAL A 129 -4.41 -9.57 -7.73
CA VAL A 129 -3.45 -8.53 -7.33
C VAL A 129 -2.10 -9.21 -7.15
N THR A 130 -1.17 -8.95 -8.05
CA THR A 130 0.17 -9.54 -8.04
C THR A 130 1.18 -8.49 -7.61
N HIS A 131 1.88 -8.74 -6.50
CA HIS A 131 2.99 -7.89 -6.07
C HIS A 131 4.15 -8.00 -7.07
N THR A 132 4.58 -6.88 -7.64
CA THR A 132 5.68 -6.83 -8.62
C THR A 132 6.97 -6.33 -8.01
N GLY A 133 6.92 -5.49 -6.97
CA GLY A 133 8.12 -5.01 -6.31
C GLY A 133 7.83 -4.15 -5.09
N THR A 134 8.82 -4.08 -4.20
CA THR A 134 8.80 -3.18 -3.04
C THR A 134 10.07 -2.34 -3.06
N HIS A 135 9.92 -1.04 -2.89
CA HIS A 135 10.99 -0.08 -2.74
C HIS A 135 10.92 0.53 -1.35
N ILE A 136 12.04 0.55 -0.63
CA ILE A 136 12.16 1.32 0.62
C ILE A 136 13.11 2.47 0.31
N ARG A 137 12.51 3.65 0.10
CA ARG A 137 13.21 4.84 -0.41
C ARG A 137 13.98 4.57 -1.71
N SER A 138 15.31 4.69 -1.69
CA SER A 138 16.18 4.49 -2.86
C SER A 138 16.63 3.04 -3.02
N PHE A 139 16.25 2.15 -2.10
CA PHE A 139 16.66 0.76 -2.13
C PHE A 139 15.50 -0.11 -2.62
N GLU A 140 15.72 -0.80 -3.73
CA GLU A 140 14.83 -1.85 -4.19
C GLU A 140 14.99 -3.07 -3.26
N VAL A 141 13.90 -3.48 -2.63
CA VAL A 141 13.92 -4.64 -1.75
C VAL A 141 13.89 -5.90 -2.62
N PRO A 142 14.88 -6.80 -2.49
CA PRO A 142 14.89 -8.04 -3.25
C PRO A 142 13.60 -8.85 -2.97
N GLN A 143 13.01 -9.40 -4.01
CA GLN A 143 11.73 -10.15 -3.93
C GLN A 143 11.76 -11.36 -2.98
N GLY A 144 12.94 -11.82 -2.57
CA GLY A 144 13.10 -12.87 -1.55
C GLY A 144 12.95 -12.39 -0.09
N VAL A 145 13.06 -11.09 0.16
CA VAL A 145 12.91 -10.51 1.52
C VAL A 145 11.46 -10.14 1.81
N VAL A 146 10.77 -9.57 0.82
CA VAL A 146 9.35 -9.22 0.89
C VAL A 146 8.64 -9.91 -0.27
N SER A 147 8.05 -11.08 0.02
CA SER A 147 7.24 -11.83 -0.92
C SER A 147 5.79 -11.83 -0.44
N ILE A 148 4.93 -11.12 -1.17
CA ILE A 148 3.50 -11.08 -0.92
C ILE A 148 2.86 -12.01 -1.92
N ALA A 149 2.19 -13.05 -1.41
CA ALA A 149 1.47 -13.98 -2.24
C ALA A 149 0.42 -13.23 -3.08
N PRO A 150 0.25 -13.56 -4.37
CA PRO A 150 -0.81 -12.99 -5.18
C PRO A 150 -2.16 -13.19 -4.47
N ALA A 151 -2.92 -12.11 -4.34
CA ALA A 151 -4.25 -12.15 -3.74
C ALA A 151 -5.28 -12.21 -4.86
N ALA A 152 -6.15 -13.22 -4.82
CA ALA A 152 -7.32 -13.28 -5.67
C ALA A 152 -8.53 -12.77 -4.87
N ILE A 153 -9.09 -11.65 -5.30
CA ILE A 153 -10.22 -11.01 -4.64
C ILE A 153 -11.47 -11.26 -5.49
N SER A 154 -12.41 -12.03 -4.94
CA SER A 154 -13.74 -12.22 -5.53
C SER A 154 -14.59 -10.99 -5.24
N LEU A 155 -14.63 -10.06 -6.20
CA LEU A 155 -15.41 -8.82 -6.06
C LEU A 155 -16.92 -9.09 -5.91
N ASP A 156 -17.42 -10.23 -6.38
CA ASP A 156 -18.82 -10.68 -6.17
C ASP A 156 -19.22 -10.73 -4.69
N SER A 157 -18.27 -10.97 -3.78
CA SER A 157 -18.54 -11.03 -2.33
C SER A 157 -18.93 -9.67 -1.72
N TYR A 158 -18.61 -8.58 -2.41
CA TYR A 158 -18.97 -7.21 -2.02
C TYR A 158 -20.22 -6.69 -2.76
N LEU A 159 -20.81 -7.51 -3.64
CA LEU A 159 -21.98 -7.16 -4.40
C LEU A 159 -23.26 -7.79 -3.82
N PRO A 160 -24.41 -7.10 -3.94
CA PRO A 160 -25.71 -7.70 -3.67
C PRO A 160 -25.92 -8.93 -4.56
N SER A 161 -26.58 -9.97 -4.04
CA SER A 161 -26.76 -11.27 -4.71
C SER A 161 -27.47 -11.24 -6.07
N ILE A 162 -28.02 -10.10 -6.46
CA ILE A 162 -28.79 -9.89 -7.70
C ILE A 162 -27.93 -9.32 -8.85
N VAL A 163 -26.70 -8.90 -8.55
CA VAL A 163 -25.78 -8.28 -9.52
C VAL A 163 -24.49 -9.08 -9.61
N HIS A 164 -24.03 -9.32 -10.83
CA HIS A 164 -22.74 -9.94 -11.11
C HIS A 164 -21.83 -8.99 -11.91
N ILE A 165 -20.52 -9.17 -11.75
CA ILE A 165 -19.53 -8.44 -12.54
C ILE A 165 -19.37 -9.13 -13.89
N LYS A 166 -19.67 -8.38 -14.94
CA LYS A 166 -19.47 -8.83 -16.32
C LYS A 166 -18.03 -8.58 -16.75
N GLU A 167 -17.50 -7.40 -16.45
CA GLU A 167 -16.16 -6.98 -16.86
C GLU A 167 -15.56 -5.96 -15.89
N VAL A 168 -14.23 -5.96 -15.79
CA VAL A 168 -13.45 -4.89 -15.16
C VAL A 168 -12.45 -4.39 -16.18
N ARG A 169 -12.49 -3.10 -16.48
CA ARG A 169 -11.56 -2.41 -17.36
C ARG A 169 -10.77 -1.38 -16.57
N PHE A 170 -9.47 -1.34 -16.81
CA PHE A 170 -8.57 -0.37 -16.20
C PHE A 170 -8.29 0.75 -17.22
N ASP A 171 -9.15 1.77 -17.25
CA ASP A 171 -8.91 2.96 -18.06
C ASP A 171 -7.88 3.86 -17.33
N PRO A 172 -7.24 4.84 -18.00
CA PRO A 172 -6.21 5.67 -17.37
C PRO A 172 -6.71 6.37 -16.10
N ASP A 173 -7.88 7.00 -16.17
CA ASP A 173 -8.42 7.84 -15.09
C ASP A 173 -9.46 7.12 -14.20
N PHE A 174 -10.00 5.98 -14.67
CA PHE A 174 -11.07 5.26 -13.99
C PHE A 174 -10.90 3.75 -14.07
N VAL A 175 -11.29 3.06 -13.00
CA VAL A 175 -11.59 1.62 -13.05
C VAL A 175 -13.08 1.48 -13.39
N VAL A 176 -13.38 0.92 -14.55
CA VAL A 176 -14.75 0.71 -15.03
C VAL A 176 -15.16 -0.73 -14.74
N ILE A 177 -16.18 -0.90 -13.91
CA ILE A 177 -16.75 -2.20 -13.57
C ILE A 177 -18.11 -2.30 -14.27
N GLY A 178 -18.18 -3.14 -15.30
CA GLY A 178 -19.41 -3.50 -15.97
C GLY A 178 -20.19 -4.52 -15.15
N LEU A 179 -21.44 -4.19 -14.85
CA LEU A 179 -22.35 -5.02 -14.06
C LEU A 179 -23.40 -5.65 -14.97
N THR A 180 -23.93 -6.80 -14.54
CA THR A 180 -25.13 -7.40 -15.14
C THR A 180 -26.07 -7.84 -14.04
N LEU A 181 -27.37 -7.67 -14.28
CA LEU A 181 -28.40 -8.24 -13.42
C LEU A 181 -28.53 -9.73 -13.70
N ARG A 182 -28.81 -10.51 -12.65
CA ARG A 182 -29.13 -11.93 -12.75
C ARG A 182 -30.54 -12.17 -13.26
#